data_AF-A0ABD6F0H7-F1
#
_entry.id   AF-A0ABD6F0H7-F1
#
_cell.length_a   1.000
_cell.length_b   1.000
_cell.length_c   1.000
_cell.angle_alpha   90.00
_cell.angle_beta   90.00
_cell.angle_gamma   90.00
#
_symmetry.space_group_name_H-M   'P 1'
#
loop_
_entity.id
_entity.type
_entity.pdbx_description
1 polymer ?
#
loop_
_entity_poly.entity_id
_entity_poly.type
_entity_poly.pdbx_seq_one_letter_code
_entity_poly.pdbx_strand_id
1 'polypeptide(L)'
;MFQTTSHKCHPKMLAVAVLLVCPLLCFSRPSQQLPPRLQGVAVKGHLKCGKMNLIGAKVKLVDLDDRPDMDDLLAETYTDNEGKFQLNGATREADEIRTIIKVYHDCNDGNRPCQRKTVWHVPNLYHHSGKVHEWFDVGTVNMEVILGNEERDCRH
;
A
#
# COMPACT_ATOMS: atom_id res chain seq x y z
N MET A 1 39.75 -26.25 84.83
CA MET A 1 39.65 -24.83 85.19
C MET A 1 39.41 -24.06 83.90
N PHE A 2 38.20 -23.52 83.79
CA PHE A 2 37.70 -22.45 82.90
C PHE A 2 38.00 -22.48 81.39
N GLN A 3 36.92 -22.78 80.65
CA GLN A 3 36.57 -22.18 79.35
C GLN A 3 36.84 -20.68 79.34
N THR A 4 37.21 -20.12 78.18
CA THR A 4 36.43 -19.04 77.52
C THR A 4 37.04 -18.59 76.17
N THR A 5 36.16 -18.66 75.17
CA THR A 5 35.89 -17.69 74.09
C THR A 5 36.98 -17.31 73.07
N SER A 6 36.90 -17.94 71.89
CA SER A 6 37.38 -17.38 70.61
C SER A 6 36.50 -16.19 70.21
N HIS A 7 37.09 -14.99 70.18
CA HIS A 7 36.45 -13.81 69.59
C HIS A 7 36.54 -13.88 68.06
N LYS A 8 35.38 -14.01 67.41
CA LYS A 8 35.21 -13.76 65.97
C LYS A 8 35.45 -12.27 65.71
N CYS A 9 36.49 -11.96 64.94
CA CYS A 9 36.67 -10.63 64.33
C CYS A 9 36.37 -10.76 62.84
N HIS A 10 35.28 -10.14 62.39
CA HIS A 10 34.91 -10.03 60.98
C HIS A 10 35.82 -9.00 60.28
N PRO A 11 36.62 -9.38 59.26
CA PRO A 11 37.07 -8.42 58.28
C PRO A 11 35.92 -8.15 57.32
N LYS A 12 35.60 -6.87 57.19
CA LYS A 12 34.55 -6.31 56.35
C LYS A 12 34.71 -6.81 54.90
N MET A 13 33.64 -7.36 54.35
CA MET A 13 33.51 -7.58 52.92
C MET A 13 33.66 -6.23 52.20
N LEU A 14 34.82 -5.95 51.62
CA LEU A 14 34.84 -5.18 50.38
C LEU A 14 34.75 -6.20 49.25
N ALA A 15 33.52 -6.62 48.96
CA ALA A 15 33.22 -7.17 47.66
C ALA A 15 33.45 -6.04 46.65
N VAL A 16 34.61 -6.05 45.99
CA VAL A 16 34.78 -5.31 44.74
C VAL A 16 33.88 -6.03 43.75
N ALA A 17 32.62 -5.60 43.69
CA ALA A 17 31.73 -5.95 42.61
C ALA A 17 32.37 -5.38 41.35
N VAL A 18 33.08 -6.23 40.61
CA VAL A 18 33.32 -5.98 39.20
C VAL A 18 31.94 -5.99 38.57
N LEU A 19 31.32 -4.82 38.51
CA LEU A 19 30.24 -4.55 37.59
C LEU A 19 30.85 -4.82 36.21
N LEU A 20 30.67 -6.05 35.73
CA LEU A 20 30.65 -6.35 34.30
C LEU A 20 29.51 -5.50 33.76
N VAL A 21 29.80 -4.21 33.53
CA VAL A 21 29.09 -3.39 32.57
C VAL A 21 29.38 -4.08 31.26
N CYS A 22 28.57 -5.08 30.94
CA CYS A 22 28.36 -5.46 29.56
C CYS A 22 28.06 -4.13 28.90
N PRO A 23 28.93 -3.59 28.03
CA PRO A 23 28.46 -2.55 27.17
C PRO A 23 27.45 -3.32 26.31
N LEU A 24 26.19 -3.27 26.74
CA LEU A 24 25.04 -3.20 25.87
C LEU A 24 25.35 -2.01 24.97
N LEU A 25 26.27 -2.22 24.04
CA LEU A 25 26.17 -1.71 22.71
C LEU A 25 24.84 -2.28 22.25
N CYS A 26 23.78 -1.55 22.60
CA CYS A 26 22.61 -1.41 21.77
C CYS A 26 23.16 -0.90 20.43
N PHE A 27 23.86 -1.75 19.68
CA PHE A 27 23.86 -1.71 18.24
C PHE A 27 22.44 -2.07 17.87
N SER A 28 21.51 -1.12 18.05
CA SER A 28 20.31 -1.08 17.25
C SER A 28 20.84 -1.16 15.84
N ARG A 29 20.69 -2.32 15.19
CA ARG A 29 20.98 -2.44 13.77
C ARG A 29 20.19 -1.31 13.13
N PRO A 30 20.84 -0.31 12.49
CA PRO A 30 20.07 0.69 11.78
C PRO A 30 19.20 -0.10 10.81
N SER A 31 17.88 0.09 10.92
CA SER A 31 16.94 -0.50 9.97
C SER A 31 17.41 -0.06 8.59
N GLN A 32 17.89 -1.01 7.78
CA GLN A 32 18.36 -0.72 6.43
C GLN A 32 17.12 -0.41 5.59
N GLN A 33 16.65 0.84 5.65
CA GLN A 33 15.61 1.32 4.78
C GLN A 33 16.21 1.50 3.39
N LEU A 34 15.68 0.77 2.42
CA LEU A 34 16.05 0.95 1.01
C LEU A 34 15.68 2.38 0.58
N PRO A 35 16.52 3.05 -0.24
CA PRO A 35 16.18 4.36 -0.75
C PRO A 35 14.94 4.27 -1.67
N PRO A 36 13.99 5.22 -1.59
CA PRO A 36 12.83 5.24 -2.47
C PRO A 36 13.22 5.33 -3.94
N ARG A 37 12.67 4.42 -4.75
CA ARG A 37 12.87 4.39 -6.20
C ARG A 37 11.59 4.78 -6.92
N LEU A 38 11.73 5.40 -8.10
CA LEU A 38 10.58 5.73 -8.92
C LEU A 38 9.98 4.44 -9.48
N GLN A 39 8.69 4.25 -9.25
CA GLN A 39 7.91 3.13 -9.72
C GLN A 39 6.57 3.64 -10.21
N GLY A 40 6.02 3.04 -11.24
CA GLY A 40 4.72 3.44 -11.77
C GLY A 40 4.15 2.40 -12.69
N VAL A 41 2.96 2.67 -13.21
CA VAL A 41 2.29 1.79 -14.16
C VAL A 41 1.38 2.58 -15.08
N ALA A 42 1.26 2.09 -16.32
CA ALA A 42 0.34 2.63 -17.30
C ALA A 42 -0.77 1.62 -17.59
N VAL A 43 -2.02 2.07 -17.51
CA VAL A 43 -3.22 1.24 -17.70
C VAL A 43 -4.16 1.88 -18.70
N LYS A 44 -4.90 1.05 -19.43
CA LYS A 44 -5.94 1.49 -20.36
C LYS A 44 -7.09 0.49 -20.42
N GLY A 45 -8.22 0.94 -20.96
CA GLY A 45 -9.35 0.07 -21.21
C GLY A 45 -10.54 0.80 -21.82
N HIS A 46 -11.63 0.05 -22.00
CA HIS A 46 -12.89 0.53 -22.56
C HIS A 46 -14.06 0.04 -21.72
N LEU A 47 -14.85 0.96 -21.18
CA LEU A 47 -16.00 0.65 -20.35
C LEU A 47 -17.32 0.80 -21.11
N LYS A 48 -18.21 -0.17 -20.89
CA LYS A 48 -19.57 -0.18 -21.44
C LYS A 48 -20.60 -0.27 -20.31
N CYS A 49 -21.79 0.21 -20.60
CA CYS A 49 -22.99 -0.05 -19.80
C CYS A 49 -24.06 -0.64 -20.72
N GLY A 50 -24.17 -1.96 -20.72
CA GLY A 50 -24.95 -2.70 -21.70
C GLY A 50 -24.45 -2.45 -23.11
N LYS A 51 -25.35 -1.96 -23.97
CA LYS A 51 -25.02 -1.70 -25.38
C LYS A 51 -24.26 -0.38 -25.57
N MET A 52 -24.35 0.54 -24.61
CA MET A 52 -23.80 1.89 -24.68
C MET A 52 -22.37 1.95 -24.16
N ASN A 53 -21.61 2.95 -24.61
CA ASN A 53 -20.35 3.31 -23.97
C ASN A 53 -20.63 3.92 -22.60
N LEU A 54 -19.83 3.58 -21.59
CA LEU A 54 -19.92 4.20 -20.28
C LEU A 54 -19.05 5.46 -20.28
N ILE A 55 -19.69 6.61 -20.48
CA ILE A 55 -19.04 7.92 -20.58
C ILE A 55 -19.00 8.58 -19.21
N GLY A 56 -17.89 9.24 -18.87
CA GLY A 56 -17.78 10.05 -17.65
C GLY A 56 -17.67 9.25 -16.34
N ALA A 57 -17.46 7.94 -16.40
CA ALA A 57 -17.06 7.17 -15.22
C ALA A 57 -15.66 7.60 -14.75
N LYS A 58 -15.49 7.83 -13.45
CA LYS A 58 -14.22 8.21 -12.84
C LYS A 58 -13.33 6.98 -12.69
N VAL A 59 -12.07 7.08 -13.08
CA VAL A 59 -11.09 6.00 -12.96
C VAL A 59 -9.88 6.53 -12.19
N LYS A 60 -9.47 5.81 -11.16
CA LYS A 60 -8.29 6.10 -10.36
C LYS A 60 -7.31 4.95 -10.41
N LEU A 61 -6.04 5.30 -10.49
CA LEU A 61 -4.91 4.40 -10.31
C LEU A 61 -4.34 4.66 -8.91
N VAL A 62 -4.29 3.63 -8.07
CA VAL A 62 -4.00 3.76 -6.65
C VAL A 62 -2.99 2.72 -6.24
N ASP A 63 -1.98 3.13 -5.48
CA ASP A 63 -1.06 2.23 -4.80
C ASP A 63 -1.66 1.76 -3.47
N LEU A 64 -1.54 0.47 -3.19
CA LEU A 64 -2.00 -0.11 -1.93
C LEU A 64 -0.81 -0.23 -0.97
N ASP A 65 -0.88 0.48 0.15
CA ASP A 65 0.13 0.38 1.20
C ASP A 65 -0.34 -0.56 2.32
N ASP A 66 0.55 -1.43 2.80
CA ASP A 66 0.29 -2.30 3.97
C ASP A 66 0.67 -1.62 5.31
N ARG A 67 1.16 -0.38 5.26
CA ARG A 67 1.63 0.39 6.40
C ARG A 67 0.55 1.39 6.87
N PRO A 68 0.75 2.13 7.97
CA PRO A 68 -0.25 3.10 8.46
C PRO A 68 -0.47 4.31 7.55
N ASP A 69 0.24 4.39 6.43
CA ASP A 69 0.01 5.36 5.37
C ASP A 69 -1.32 5.10 4.66
N MET A 70 -1.81 6.15 4.01
CA MET A 70 -3.06 6.10 3.27
C MET A 70 -2.70 5.78 1.82
N ASP A 71 -3.38 4.80 1.21
CA ASP A 71 -3.32 4.49 -0.23
C ASP A 71 -3.00 5.71 -1.11
N ASP A 72 -1.87 5.70 -1.80
CA ASP A 72 -1.43 6.81 -2.65
C ASP A 72 -2.21 6.88 -3.97
N LEU A 73 -2.82 8.04 -4.26
CA LEU A 73 -3.41 8.31 -5.58
C LEU A 73 -2.30 8.59 -6.60
N LEU A 74 -2.08 7.65 -7.52
CA LEU A 74 -1.05 7.78 -8.55
C LEU A 74 -1.51 8.62 -9.75
N ALA A 75 -2.75 8.42 -10.21
CA ALA A 75 -3.35 9.16 -11.31
C ALA A 75 -4.89 9.03 -11.31
N GLU A 76 -5.59 10.00 -11.90
CA GLU A 76 -7.04 9.91 -12.13
C GLU A 76 -7.46 10.50 -13.48
N THR A 77 -8.58 9.99 -14.00
CA THR A 77 -9.19 10.45 -15.26
C THR A 77 -10.68 10.11 -15.28
N TYR A 78 -11.36 10.54 -16.34
CA TYR A 78 -12.71 10.11 -16.66
C TYR A 78 -12.72 9.40 -18.02
N THR A 79 -13.61 8.44 -18.18
CA THR A 79 -13.85 7.82 -19.48
C THR A 79 -14.36 8.84 -20.50
N ASP A 80 -13.83 8.78 -21.71
CA ASP A 80 -14.17 9.70 -22.80
C ASP A 80 -15.53 9.37 -23.46
N ASN A 81 -15.86 10.07 -24.54
CA ASN A 81 -17.11 9.86 -25.30
C ASN A 81 -17.21 8.47 -25.96
N GLU A 82 -16.09 7.77 -26.11
CA GLU A 82 -16.04 6.39 -26.58
C GLU A 82 -16.07 5.39 -25.42
N GLY A 83 -16.07 5.86 -24.16
CA GLY A 83 -15.98 5.03 -22.95
C GLY A 83 -14.56 4.55 -22.64
N LYS A 84 -13.55 5.11 -23.31
CA LYS A 84 -12.14 4.71 -23.15
C LYS A 84 -11.47 5.50 -22.03
N PHE A 85 -10.50 4.89 -21.37
CA PHE A 85 -9.64 5.57 -20.40
C PHE A 85 -8.18 5.14 -20.60
N GLN A 86 -7.27 6.04 -20.23
CA GLN A 86 -5.83 5.82 -20.19
C GLN A 86 -5.27 6.58 -18.99
N LEU A 87 -4.44 5.91 -18.19
CA LEU A 87 -3.79 6.46 -17.01
C LEU A 87 -2.33 6.02 -16.98
N ASN A 88 -1.44 6.92 -16.60
CA ASN A 88 -0.06 6.61 -16.25
C ASN A 88 0.28 7.39 -14.98
N GLY A 89 0.63 6.67 -13.93
CA GLY A 89 0.95 7.24 -12.62
C GLY A 89 2.21 6.61 -12.06
N ALA A 90 2.91 7.36 -11.20
CA ALA A 90 4.14 6.90 -10.58
C ALA A 90 4.33 7.54 -9.20
N THR A 91 4.94 6.81 -8.29
CA THR A 91 5.34 7.27 -6.95
C THR A 91 6.80 6.89 -6.67
N ARG A 92 7.36 7.43 -5.60
CA ARG A 92 8.68 7.05 -5.08
C ARG A 92 8.51 6.24 -3.81
N GLU A 93 8.69 4.93 -3.94
CA GLU A 93 8.54 4.01 -2.82
C GLU A 93 9.78 3.14 -2.65
N ALA A 94 10.08 2.74 -1.42
CA ALA A 94 11.19 1.85 -1.10
C ALA A 94 10.83 0.38 -1.40
N ASP A 95 9.58 -0.02 -1.14
CA ASP A 95 9.09 -1.36 -1.40
C ASP A 95 8.51 -1.47 -2.82
N GLU A 96 7.86 -2.57 -3.18
CA GLU A 96 7.23 -2.73 -4.49
C GLU A 96 5.78 -2.24 -4.43
N ILE A 97 5.45 -1.30 -5.32
CA ILE A 97 4.11 -0.71 -5.40
C ILE A 97 3.09 -1.79 -5.79
N ARG A 98 1.90 -1.76 -5.18
CA ARG A 98 0.80 -2.71 -5.44
C ARG A 98 -0.38 -1.96 -6.00
N THR A 99 -0.44 -1.89 -7.32
CA THR A 99 -1.40 -0.99 -7.96
C THR A 99 -2.78 -1.64 -8.19
N ILE A 100 -3.83 -0.86 -7.93
CA ILE A 100 -5.21 -1.17 -8.30
C ILE A 100 -5.84 -0.05 -9.13
N ILE A 101 -6.83 -0.44 -9.94
CA ILE A 101 -7.70 0.46 -10.68
C ILE A 101 -9.04 0.53 -9.93
N LYS A 102 -9.43 1.72 -9.47
CA LYS A 102 -10.76 1.98 -8.88
C LYS A 102 -11.62 2.67 -9.94
N VAL A 103 -12.74 2.06 -10.31
CA VAL A 103 -13.71 2.63 -11.27
C VAL A 103 -14.99 2.97 -10.54
N TYR A 104 -15.42 4.24 -10.65
CA TYR A 104 -16.63 4.76 -10.05
C TYR A 104 -17.66 5.07 -11.13
N HIS A 105 -18.86 4.49 -11.03
CA HIS A 105 -19.88 4.59 -12.07
C HIS A 105 -21.31 4.39 -11.57
N ASP A 106 -22.27 4.85 -12.36
CA ASP A 106 -23.71 4.72 -12.10
C ASP A 106 -24.43 3.78 -13.09
N CYS A 107 -23.66 2.93 -13.80
CA CYS A 107 -24.25 1.93 -14.70
C CYS A 107 -25.25 1.02 -13.97
N ASN A 108 -26.49 0.96 -14.46
CA ASN A 108 -27.63 0.26 -13.84
C ASN A 108 -27.85 0.60 -12.35
N ASP A 109 -27.47 1.82 -11.92
CA ASP A 109 -27.45 2.18 -10.51
C ASP A 109 -28.66 3.02 -10.05
N GLY A 110 -29.43 3.57 -11.00
CA GLY A 110 -30.57 4.44 -10.70
C GLY A 110 -30.16 5.72 -9.96
N ASN A 111 -31.06 6.28 -9.15
CA ASN A 111 -30.81 7.50 -8.36
C ASN A 111 -30.33 7.16 -6.94
N ARG A 112 -29.39 6.23 -6.80
CA ARG A 112 -28.86 5.84 -5.49
C ARG A 112 -27.74 6.81 -5.07
N PRO A 113 -27.62 7.14 -3.78
CA PRO A 113 -26.52 7.97 -3.31
C PRO A 113 -25.20 7.21 -3.47
N CYS A 114 -24.16 7.95 -3.87
CA CYS A 114 -22.81 7.44 -4.07
C CYS A 114 -22.71 6.48 -5.27
N GLN A 115 -21.51 6.31 -5.81
CA GLN A 115 -21.34 5.54 -7.05
C GLN A 115 -20.97 4.09 -6.75
N ARG A 116 -21.30 3.16 -7.66
CA ARG A 116 -20.73 1.80 -7.65
C ARG A 116 -19.22 1.92 -7.84
N LYS A 117 -18.46 1.17 -7.04
CA LYS A 117 -17.00 1.14 -7.08
C LYS A 117 -16.53 -0.28 -7.38
N THR A 118 -15.90 -0.44 -8.54
CA THR A 118 -15.24 -1.67 -8.95
C THR A 118 -13.72 -1.53 -8.77
N VAL A 119 -13.05 -2.59 -8.28
CA VAL A 119 -11.61 -2.61 -8.06
C VAL A 119 -10.96 -3.75 -8.85
N TRP A 120 -9.91 -3.44 -9.62
CA TRP A 120 -9.10 -4.41 -10.36
C TRP A 120 -7.63 -4.31 -9.98
N HIS A 121 -6.97 -5.46 -9.78
CA HIS A 121 -5.53 -5.51 -9.56
C HIS A 121 -4.77 -5.41 -10.88
N VAL A 122 -3.67 -4.65 -10.87
CA VAL A 122 -2.74 -4.56 -11.99
C VAL A 122 -1.59 -5.54 -11.73
N PRO A 123 -1.31 -6.48 -12.66
CA PRO A 123 -0.21 -7.43 -12.46
C PRO A 123 1.16 -6.74 -12.39
N ASN A 124 2.05 -7.26 -11.52
CA ASN A 124 3.34 -6.63 -11.26
C ASN A 124 4.20 -6.42 -12.52
N LEU A 125 4.06 -7.29 -13.52
CA LEU A 125 4.81 -7.24 -14.78
C LEU A 125 4.63 -5.95 -15.59
N TYR A 126 3.55 -5.20 -15.38
CA TYR A 126 3.28 -3.96 -16.10
C TYR A 126 3.90 -2.72 -15.41
N HIS A 127 4.47 -2.87 -14.22
CA HIS A 127 5.12 -1.75 -13.53
C HIS A 127 6.46 -1.39 -14.18
N HIS A 128 6.83 -0.12 -14.07
CA HIS A 128 8.01 0.44 -14.70
C HIS A 128 8.75 1.41 -13.78
N SER A 129 10.04 1.62 -14.03
CA SER A 129 10.89 2.54 -13.27
C SER A 129 10.99 3.95 -13.86
N GLY A 130 9.88 4.47 -14.38
CA GLY A 130 9.75 5.84 -14.91
C GLY A 130 9.62 5.95 -16.44
N LYS A 131 9.77 4.84 -17.17
CA LYS A 131 9.51 4.77 -18.61
C LYS A 131 8.49 3.67 -18.90
N VAL A 132 7.37 4.03 -19.52
CA VAL A 132 6.36 3.06 -19.92
C VAL A 132 6.90 2.19 -21.06
N HIS A 133 6.98 0.89 -20.83
CA HIS A 133 7.35 -0.10 -21.84
C HIS A 133 6.12 -0.84 -22.37
N GLU A 134 5.16 -1.10 -21.49
CA GLU A 134 3.95 -1.83 -21.80
C GLU A 134 2.78 -1.20 -21.04
N TRP A 135 1.60 -1.22 -21.66
CA TRP A 135 0.37 -0.77 -21.03
C TRP A 135 -0.42 -1.99 -20.61
N PHE A 136 -0.86 -2.02 -19.35
CA PHE A 136 -1.85 -3.01 -18.95
C PHE A 136 -3.20 -2.65 -19.59
N ASP A 137 -3.65 -3.47 -20.53
CA ASP A 137 -4.94 -3.33 -21.18
C ASP A 137 -5.97 -4.21 -20.48
N VAL A 138 -6.93 -3.59 -19.79
CA VAL A 138 -8.05 -4.29 -19.15
C VAL A 138 -9.02 -4.84 -20.21
N GLY A 139 -8.93 -4.36 -21.46
CA GLY A 139 -9.83 -4.69 -22.55
C GLY A 139 -11.16 -3.94 -22.45
N THR A 140 -12.21 -4.53 -23.03
CA THR A 140 -13.57 -3.99 -22.97
C THR A 140 -14.36 -4.69 -21.86
N VAL A 141 -14.83 -3.90 -20.89
CA VAL A 141 -15.62 -4.41 -19.75
C VAL A 141 -17.02 -3.82 -19.76
N ASN A 142 -18.04 -4.67 -19.72
CA ASN A 142 -19.42 -4.24 -19.50
C ASN A 142 -19.70 -4.16 -17.99
N MET A 143 -19.88 -2.95 -17.47
CA MET A 143 -20.06 -2.64 -16.05
C MET A 143 -21.47 -2.97 -15.51
N GLU A 144 -22.32 -3.63 -16.31
CA GLU A 144 -23.50 -4.33 -15.80
C GLU A 144 -23.15 -5.56 -14.98
N VAL A 145 -21.93 -6.10 -15.15
CA VAL A 145 -21.42 -7.18 -14.31
C VAL A 145 -21.42 -6.73 -12.84
N ILE A 146 -21.83 -7.64 -11.97
CA ILE A 146 -21.72 -7.47 -10.52
C ILE A 146 -20.52 -8.32 -10.10
N LEU A 147 -19.46 -7.66 -9.64
CA LEU A 147 -18.28 -8.34 -9.13
C LEU A 147 -18.47 -8.55 -7.62
N GLY A 148 -18.07 -9.71 -7.10
CA GLY A 148 -18.30 -10.05 -5.69
C GLY A 148 -17.64 -9.10 -4.68
N ASN A 149 -16.68 -8.29 -5.12
CA ASN A 149 -15.96 -7.28 -4.36
C ASN A 149 -16.40 -5.84 -4.67
N GLU A 150 -17.58 -5.66 -5.27
CA GLU A 150 -18.09 -4.33 -5.59
C GLU A 150 -18.60 -3.62 -4.32
N GLU A 151 -18.18 -2.36 -4.16
CA GLU A 151 -18.57 -1.51 -3.03
C GLU A 151 -19.33 -0.28 -3.53
N ARG A 152 -19.82 0.54 -2.59
CA ARG A 152 -20.29 1.90 -2.87
C ARG A 152 -19.42 2.92 -2.18
N ASP A 153 -19.11 4.00 -2.89
CA ASP A 153 -18.24 5.04 -2.36
C ASP A 153 -18.73 6.44 -2.74
N CYS A 154 -18.77 7.30 -1.73
CA CYS A 154 -19.22 8.69 -1.83
C CYS A 154 -18.03 9.66 -1.89
N ARG A 155 -16.81 9.16 -1.68
CA ARG A 155 -15.56 9.93 -1.65
C ARG A 155 -14.77 9.63 -2.91
N HIS A 156 -15.20 10.24 -4.01
CA HIS A 156 -14.56 10.14 -5.31
C HIS A 156 -13.66 11.34 -5.59
#